data_AF-A0A536RFN7-F1
#
_entry.id   AF-A0A536RFN7-F1
#
_cell.length_a   1.000
_cell.length_b   1.000
_cell.length_c   1.000
_cell.angle_alpha   90.00
_cell.angle_beta   90.00
_cell.angle_gamma   90.00
#
_symmetry.space_group_name_H-M   'P 1'
#
loop_
_entity.id
_entity.type
_entity.pdbx_description
1 polymer ?
#
loop_
_entity_poly.entity_id
_entity_poly.type
_entity_poly.pdbx_seq_one_letter_code
_entity_poly.pdbx_strand_id
1 'polypeptide(L)'
;MAEYLAASARSLLGPDSVVAAKPEMWAEDFAFVLERIPGAMLWLGVKSSDWPQPKAIHTPEFDLDESALPIGTSALAGVALDHLTHA
;
A
#
# COMPACT_ATOMS: atom_id res chain seq x y z
N MET A 1 3.63 -12.88 -4.28
CA MET A 1 2.98 -11.63 -4.72
C MET A 1 3.45 -10.41 -3.93
N ALA A 2 3.58 -10.45 -2.60
CA ALA A 2 4.04 -9.29 -1.82
C ALA A 2 5.44 -8.78 -2.24
N GLU A 3 6.43 -9.67 -2.37
CA GLU A 3 7.77 -9.28 -2.86
C GLU A 3 7.77 -8.73 -4.28
N TYR A 4 6.90 -9.26 -5.15
CA TYR A 4 6.74 -8.76 -6.52
C TYR A 4 6.18 -7.33 -6.52
N LEU A 5 5.10 -7.11 -5.76
CA LEU A 5 4.52 -5.79 -5.54
C LEU A 5 5.57 -4.82 -4.98
N ALA A 6 6.33 -5.24 -3.97
CA ALA A 6 7.37 -4.42 -3.34
C ALA A 6 8.49 -4.05 -4.33
N ALA A 7 8.96 -5.00 -5.14
CA ALA A 7 9.99 -4.75 -6.15
C ALA A 7 9.52 -3.76 -7.22
N SER A 8 8.30 -3.94 -7.73
CA SER A 8 7.70 -3.05 -8.74
C SER A 8 7.50 -1.64 -8.19
N ALA A 9 6.96 -1.52 -6.97
CA ALA A 9 6.80 -0.23 -6.29
C ALA A 9 8.14 0.48 -6.04
N ARG A 10 9.19 -0.25 -5.61
CA ARG A 10 10.55 0.31 -5.42
C ARG A 10 11.18 0.80 -6.72
N SER A 11 10.94 0.08 -7.82
CA SER A 11 11.41 0.51 -9.14
C SER A 11 10.77 1.84 -9.57
N LEU A 12 9.48 2.02 -9.29
CA LEU A 12 8.73 3.20 -9.67
C LEU A 12 8.95 4.40 -8.74
N LEU A 13 8.97 4.17 -7.42
CA LEU A 13 8.91 5.20 -6.39
C LEU A 13 10.24 5.40 -5.65
N GLY A 14 11.26 4.61 -5.98
CA GLY A 14 12.58 4.63 -5.35
C GLY A 14 12.79 3.52 -4.32
N PRO A 15 14.06 3.18 -4.01
CA PRO A 15 14.42 1.99 -3.24
C PRO A 15 13.85 1.96 -1.81
N ASP A 16 13.70 3.14 -1.19
CA ASP A 16 13.23 3.29 0.19
C ASP A 16 11.70 3.46 0.33
N SER A 17 10.97 3.40 -0.79
CA SER A 17 9.51 3.63 -0.81
C SER A 17 8.67 2.53 -0.15
N VAL A 18 9.25 1.34 0.07
CA VAL A 18 8.55 0.18 0.63
C VAL A 18 9.28 -0.36 1.85
N VAL A 19 8.57 -0.33 2.98
CA VAL A 19 8.98 -0.95 4.23
C VAL A 19 8.17 -2.23 4.49
N ALA A 20 8.76 -3.19 5.21
CA ALA A 20 8.05 -4.41 5.58
C ALA A 20 6.91 -4.08 6.56
N ALA A 21 5.68 -4.44 6.20
CA ALA A 21 4.54 -4.33 7.09
C ALA A 21 4.66 -5.34 8.24
N LYS A 22 4.31 -4.92 9.45
CA LYS A 22 4.17 -5.84 10.59
C LYS A 22 2.81 -6.53 10.51
N PRO A 23 2.68 -7.79 10.94
CA PRO A 23 1.38 -8.43 11.09
C PRO A 23 0.55 -7.66 12.11
N GLU A 24 -0.69 -7.33 11.74
CA GLU A 24 -1.65 -6.62 12.59
C GLU A 24 -2.87 -7.51 12.85
N MET A 25 -3.56 -7.27 13.96
CA MET A 25 -4.78 -7.99 14.35
C MET A 25 -6.06 -7.39 13.75
N TRP A 26 -5.94 -6.68 12.62
CA TRP A 26 -7.07 -6.02 11.97
C TRP A 26 -7.95 -7.07 11.27
N ALA A 27 -9.25 -6.79 11.18
CA ALA A 27 -10.17 -7.60 10.41
C ALA A 27 -10.30 -7.01 9.00
N GLU A 28 -9.97 -7.80 7.98
CA GLU A 28 -9.98 -7.40 6.58
C GLU A 28 -10.50 -8.56 5.72
N ASP A 29 -11.53 -8.32 4.92
CA ASP A 29 -12.21 -9.37 4.15
C ASP A 29 -11.46 -9.72 2.85
N PHE A 30 -10.48 -8.91 2.44
CA PHE A 30 -9.59 -9.20 1.32
C PHE A 30 -8.88 -10.56 1.48
N ALA A 31 -8.73 -11.07 2.71
CA ALA A 31 -8.23 -12.41 2.99
C ALA A 31 -9.01 -13.51 2.22
N PHE A 32 -10.33 -13.39 2.08
CA PHE A 32 -11.14 -14.36 1.32
C PHE A 32 -10.83 -14.35 -0.18
N VAL A 33 -10.39 -13.22 -0.74
CA VAL A 33 -9.90 -13.15 -2.12
C VAL A 33 -8.57 -13.91 -2.23
N LEU A 34 -7.68 -13.71 -1.25
CA LEU A 34 -6.35 -14.33 -1.19
C LEU A 34 -6.40 -15.85 -0.94
N GLU A 35 -7.49 -16.38 -0.39
CA GLU A 35 -7.75 -17.82 -0.32
C GLU A 35 -7.95 -18.45 -1.70
N ARG A 36 -8.39 -17.68 -2.70
CA ARG A 36 -8.77 -18.19 -4.03
C ARG A 36 -7.73 -17.92 -5.10
N ILE A 37 -7.05 -16.79 -5.03
CA ILE A 37 -6.04 -16.39 -6.01
C ILE A 37 -4.79 -15.83 -5.33
N PRO A 38 -3.58 -16.06 -5.89
CA PRO A 38 -2.38 -15.41 -5.39
C PRO A 38 -2.52 -13.89 -5.51
N GLY A 39 -2.37 -13.18 -4.39
CA GLY A 39 -2.45 -11.73 -4.35
C GLY A 39 -1.63 -11.14 -3.22
N ALA A 40 -1.62 -9.81 -3.15
CA ALA A 40 -0.98 -9.08 -2.07
C ALA A 40 -1.75 -7.80 -1.79
N MET A 41 -1.74 -7.39 -0.53
CA MET A 41 -2.26 -6.10 -0.08
C MET A 41 -1.07 -5.25 0.38
N LEU A 42 -1.15 -3.94 0.17
CA LEU A 42 -0.18 -2.97 0.66
C LEU A 42 -0.88 -1.98 1.60
N TRP A 43 -0.11 -1.44 2.55
CA TRP A 43 -0.52 -0.29 3.33
C TRP A 43 0.12 0.96 2.72
N LEU A 44 -0.69 1.98 2.45
CA LEU A 44 -0.21 3.29 2.00
C LEU A 44 0.01 4.19 3.22
N GLY A 45 1.21 4.74 3.36
CA GLY A 45 1.49 5.74 4.37
C GLY A 45 0.79 7.06 4.03
N VAL A 46 -0.11 7.52 4.91
CA VAL A 46 -0.93 8.73 4.67
C VAL A 46 -0.80 9.80 5.75
N LYS A 47 0.15 9.65 6.69
CA LYS A 47 0.40 10.62 7.75
C LYS A 47 1.10 11.85 7.16
N SER A 48 0.52 13.03 7.35
CA SER A 48 1.21 14.29 7.03
C SER A 48 2.51 14.44 7.84
N SER A 49 3.52 15.05 7.23
CA SER A 49 4.79 15.36 7.90
C SER A 49 4.61 16.32 9.09
N ASP A 50 3.57 17.16 9.05
CA ASP A 50 3.28 18.14 10.10
C ASP A 50 2.59 17.54 11.33
N TRP A 51 2.12 16.29 11.23
CA TRP A 51 1.44 15.63 12.34
C TRP A 51 2.42 14.83 13.21
N PRO A 52 2.39 15.01 14.54
CA PRO A 52 3.25 14.24 15.44
C PRO A 52 2.91 12.75 15.43
N GLN A 53 1.67 12.38 15.13
CA GLN A 53 1.15 11.02 15.06
C GLN A 53 0.12 10.89 13.93
N PRO A 54 -0.12 9.69 13.37
CA PRO A 54 -1.21 9.46 12.43
C PRO A 54 -2.57 9.66 13.10
N LYS A 55 -3.52 10.25 12.36
CA LYS A 55 -4.92 10.32 12.77
C LYS A 55 -5.56 8.97 12.45
N ALA A 56 -5.96 8.25 13.49
CA ALA A 56 -6.31 6.84 13.39
C ALA A 56 -7.62 6.61 12.63
N ILE A 57 -7.66 5.51 11.86
CA ILE A 57 -8.90 5.00 11.27
C ILE A 57 -9.93 4.72 12.37
N HIS A 58 -11.23 4.81 12.03
CA HIS A 58 -12.36 4.65 12.96
C HIS A 58 -12.50 5.73 14.06
N THR A 59 -11.84 6.88 13.93
CA THR A 59 -12.05 8.04 14.82
C THR A 59 -12.78 9.17 14.08
N PRO A 60 -13.58 10.02 14.77
CA PRO A 60 -14.17 11.22 14.17
C PRO A 60 -13.14 12.21 13.62
N GLU A 61 -11.91 12.18 14.16
CA GLU A 61 -10.80 13.04 13.79
C GLU A 61 -9.91 12.44 12.68
N PHE A 62 -10.31 11.30 12.09
CA PHE A 62 -9.58 10.70 10.99
C PHE A 62 -9.38 11.71 9.86
N ASP A 63 -8.16 11.73 9.34
CA ASP A 63 -7.75 12.60 8.25
C ASP A 63 -6.49 12.02 7.63
N LEU A 64 -6.18 12.46 6.40
CA LEU A 64 -5.03 11.96 5.64
C LEU A 64 -4.35 13.10 4.87
N ASP A 65 -3.07 12.91 4.56
CA ASP A 65 -2.36 13.77 3.63
C ASP A 65 -2.68 13.36 2.19
N GLU A 66 -3.49 14.16 1.49
CA GLU A 66 -3.93 13.85 0.11
C GLU A 66 -2.78 13.77 -0.90
N SER A 67 -1.58 14.29 -0.57
CA SER A 67 -0.39 14.07 -1.38
C SER A 67 0.02 12.60 -1.49
N ALA A 68 -0.51 11.72 -0.62
CA ALA A 68 -0.34 10.27 -0.72
C ALA A 68 -1.20 9.64 -1.82
N LEU A 69 -2.31 10.27 -2.25
CA LEU A 69 -3.23 9.67 -3.22
C LEU A 69 -2.54 9.36 -4.56
N PRO A 70 -1.77 10.28 -5.18
CA PRO A 70 -1.03 9.96 -6.39
C PRO A 70 -0.02 8.82 -6.20
N ILE A 71 0.62 8.71 -5.02
CA ILE A 71 1.59 7.65 -4.70
C ILE A 71 0.90 6.28 -4.72
N GLY A 72 -0.25 6.16 -4.04
CA GLY A 72 -1.04 4.93 -4.01
C GLY A 72 -1.55 4.54 -5.40
N THR A 73 -2.06 5.49 -6.18
CA THR A 73 -2.50 5.26 -7.56
C THR A 73 -1.35 4.80 -8.45
N SER A 74 -0.20 5.48 -8.38
CA SER A 74 1.01 5.11 -9.13
C SER A 74 1.49 3.71 -8.76
N ALA A 75 1.50 3.33 -7.49
CA ALA A 75 1.88 1.99 -7.06
C ALA A 75 0.95 0.90 -7.65
N LEU A 76 -0.36 1.07 -7.53
CA LEU A 76 -1.34 0.11 -8.05
C LEU A 76 -1.28 -0.01 -9.58
N ALA A 77 -1.29 1.13 -10.29
CA ALA A 77 -1.22 1.16 -11.75
C ALA A 77 0.13 0.63 -12.27
N GLY A 78 1.23 1.00 -11.59
CA GLY A 78 2.57 0.55 -11.93
C GLY A 78 2.74 -0.96 -11.80
N VAL A 79 2.30 -1.55 -10.68
CA VAL A 79 2.34 -3.01 -10.47
C VAL A 79 1.50 -3.74 -11.51
N ALA A 80 0.32 -3.22 -11.84
CA ALA A 80 -0.53 -3.81 -12.86
C ALA A 80 0.12 -3.76 -14.26
N LEU A 81 0.69 -2.61 -14.63
CA LEU A 81 1.39 -2.46 -15.91
C LEU A 81 2.61 -3.38 -15.99
N ASP A 82 3.44 -3.37 -14.96
CA ASP A 82 4.63 -4.23 -14.85
C ASP A 82 4.25 -5.71 -15.02
N HIS A 83 3.15 -6.15 -14.39
CA HIS A 83 2.66 -7.51 -14.51
C HIS A 83 2.18 -7.85 -15.92
N LEU A 84 1.52 -6.91 -16.59
CA LEU A 84 1.00 -7.13 -17.95
C LEU A 84 2.08 -7.03 -19.03
N THR A 85 3.19 -6.32 -18.78
CA THR A 85 4.26 -6.13 -19.77
C THR A 85 5.45 -7.07 -19.60
N HIS A 86 5.63 -7.67 -18.43
CA HIS A 86 6.74 -8.59 -18.12
C HIS A 86 6.29 -10.02 -17.80
N ALA A 87 5.02 -10.37 -18.06
CA ALA A 87 4.51 -11.75 -18.05
C ALA A 87 4.67 -12.45 -19.41
#